data_AF-A0A6V8Q6D0-F1
#
_entry.id   AF-A0A6V8Q6D0-F1
#
_cell.length_a   1.000
_cell.length_b   1.000
_cell.length_c   1.000
_cell.angle_alpha   90.00
_cell.angle_beta   90.00
_cell.angle_gamma   90.00
#
_symmetry.space_group_name_H-M   'P 1'
#
loop_
_entity.id
_entity.type
_entity.pdbx_description
1 polymer ?
#
loop_
_entity_poly.entity_id
_entity_poly.type
_entity_poly.pdbx_seq_one_letter_code
_entity_poly.pdbx_strand_id
1 'polypeptide(L)'
;MTSLQRAILALERKEPDRIPLFELLIDHRVTDKILPGSSYEDFAEYVGLDLVLTHTPSRMYEQKVIDENKRIVRDEWGILRQYTEQEIPIPLEGPIKSEEDLKRYVPPDPQAERRFSSLYQLLDRFKGKKAVGIHLHDSFNYPWYLRGMENLLMDLMLKRLSKNSNFKNSSPTSPP
;
A
#
# COMPACT_ATOMS: atom_id res chain seq x y z
N MET A 1 29.41 7.27 7.72
CA MET A 1 28.73 6.16 7.01
C MET A 1 27.83 6.75 5.93
N THR A 2 27.64 6.07 4.79
CA THR A 2 26.61 6.50 3.81
C THR A 2 25.19 6.17 4.31
N SER A 3 24.16 6.83 3.76
CA SER A 3 22.76 6.54 4.10
C SER A 3 22.39 5.08 3.89
N LEU A 4 22.75 4.51 2.74
CA LEU A 4 22.51 3.09 2.46
C LEU A 4 23.21 2.18 3.48
N GLN A 5 24.51 2.39 3.75
CA GLN A 5 25.23 1.57 4.74
C GLN A 5 24.58 1.65 6.12
N ARG A 6 24.16 2.84 6.54
CA ARG A 6 23.47 3.09 7.81
C ARG A 6 22.17 2.31 7.91
N ALA A 7 21.33 2.39 6.88
CA ALA A 7 20.07 1.66 6.82
C ALA A 7 20.28 0.15 6.85
N ILE A 8 21.24 -0.37 6.06
CA ILE A 8 21.52 -1.81 6.00
C ILE A 8 22.05 -2.33 7.33
N LEU A 9 23.00 -1.64 7.98
CA LEU A 9 23.51 -2.06 9.30
C LEU A 9 22.39 -2.11 10.34
N ALA A 10 21.49 -1.11 10.37
CA ALA A 10 20.36 -1.12 11.28
C ALA A 10 19.39 -2.29 11.02
N LEU A 11 19.09 -2.58 9.75
CA LEU A 11 18.25 -3.73 9.37
C LEU A 11 18.90 -5.08 9.73
N GLU A 12 20.23 -5.16 9.66
CA GLU A 12 21.03 -6.30 10.09
C GLU A 12 21.23 -6.39 11.61
N ARG A 13 20.62 -5.49 12.39
CA ARG A 13 20.75 -5.40 13.86
C ARG A 13 22.20 -5.19 14.32
N LYS A 14 22.99 -4.47 13.52
CA LYS A 14 24.34 -3.98 13.85
C LYS A 14 24.26 -2.51 14.28
N GLU A 15 25.35 -1.99 14.85
CA GLU A 15 25.42 -0.60 15.29
C GLU A 15 25.80 0.35 14.12
N PRO A 16 24.87 1.21 13.66
CA PRO A 16 25.20 2.27 12.70
C PRO A 16 25.87 3.47 13.37
N ASP A 17 26.38 4.43 12.58
CA ASP A 17 26.94 5.68 13.12
C ASP A 17 25.90 6.61 13.74
N ARG A 18 24.62 6.46 13.39
CA ARG A 18 23.43 7.07 14.01
C ARG A 18 22.17 6.31 13.58
N ILE A 19 21.03 6.60 14.22
CA ILE A 19 19.73 6.04 13.85
C ILE A 19 19.37 6.48 12.40
N PRO A 20 19.11 5.55 11.46
CA PRO A 20 18.65 5.91 10.13
C PRO A 20 17.22 6.43 10.16
N LEU A 21 16.92 7.42 9.31
CA LEU A 21 15.60 8.06 9.25
C LEU A 21 14.82 7.66 8.00
N PHE A 22 13.51 7.47 8.15
CA PHE A 22 12.56 7.36 7.05
C PHE A 22 11.17 7.73 7.53
N GLU A 23 10.28 8.02 6.60
CA GLU A 23 8.86 8.28 6.86
C GLU A 23 7.99 7.42 5.96
N LEU A 24 6.88 6.91 6.51
CA LEU A 24 5.91 6.08 5.77
C LEU A 24 5.07 6.93 4.80
N LEU A 25 4.77 8.16 5.19
CA LEU A 25 4.03 9.15 4.43
C LEU A 25 4.31 10.53 5.00
N ILE A 26 4.55 11.50 4.13
CA ILE A 26 4.63 12.91 4.50
C ILE A 26 3.48 13.61 3.78
N ASP A 27 2.61 14.28 4.53
CA ASP A 27 1.47 15.01 3.95
C ASP A 27 1.97 16.12 3.03
N HIS A 28 1.37 16.25 1.84
CA HIS A 28 1.82 17.21 0.84
C HIS A 28 1.80 18.66 1.36
N ARG A 29 0.88 19.01 2.28
CA ARG A 29 0.83 20.35 2.88
C ARG A 29 2.04 20.63 3.78
N VAL A 30 2.65 19.58 4.34
CA VAL A 30 3.89 19.69 5.12
C VAL A 30 5.07 19.89 4.19
N THR A 31 5.17 19.07 3.13
CA THR A 31 6.26 19.21 2.14
C THR A 31 6.19 20.58 1.45
N ASP A 32 5.00 21.02 1.03
CA ASP A 32 4.79 22.29 0.34
C ASP A 32 5.10 23.51 1.21
N LYS A 33 4.85 23.43 2.53
CA LYS A 33 5.20 24.52 3.45
C LYS A 33 6.69 24.61 3.76
N ILE A 34 7.40 23.48 3.75
CA ILE A 34 8.82 23.42 4.12
C ILE A 34 9.71 23.63 2.89
N LEU A 35 9.37 23.01 1.76
CA LEU A 35 10.10 23.09 0.51
C LEU A 35 9.11 23.16 -0.68
N PRO A 36 8.54 24.35 -0.96
CA PRO A 36 7.50 24.53 -1.97
C PRO A 36 7.91 24.03 -3.37
N GLY A 37 7.00 23.32 -4.04
CA GLY A 37 7.20 22.85 -5.42
C GLY A 37 8.21 21.70 -5.56
N SER A 38 8.67 21.13 -4.45
CA SER A 38 9.60 20.00 -4.45
C SER A 38 8.87 18.67 -4.69
N SER A 39 9.55 17.73 -5.35
CA SER A 39 9.07 16.35 -5.40
C SER A 39 9.29 15.65 -4.05
N TYR A 40 8.67 14.49 -3.84
CA TYR A 40 8.97 13.68 -2.64
C TYR A 40 10.46 13.35 -2.53
N GLU A 41 11.11 13.07 -3.66
CA GLU A 41 12.52 12.76 -3.72
C GLU A 41 13.41 13.96 -3.38
N ASP A 42 13.06 15.16 -3.87
CA ASP A 42 13.73 16.40 -3.49
C ASP A 42 13.60 16.63 -1.98
N PHE A 43 12.40 16.44 -1.43
CA PHE A 43 12.13 16.58 -0.02
C PHE A 43 12.91 15.57 0.83
N ALA A 44 12.96 14.30 0.39
CA ALA A 44 13.69 13.22 1.06
C ALA A 44 15.20 13.48 1.11
N GLU A 45 15.76 14.13 0.09
CA GLU A 45 17.15 14.61 0.12
C GLU A 45 17.32 15.80 1.07
N TYR A 46 16.43 16.78 0.99
CA TYR A 46 16.47 18.00 1.81
C TYR A 46 16.45 17.69 3.31
N VAL A 47 15.55 16.82 3.77
CA VAL A 47 15.46 16.44 5.18
C VAL A 47 16.44 15.32 5.58
N GLY A 48 17.19 14.77 4.62
CA GLY A 48 18.24 13.80 4.86
C GLY A 48 17.73 12.39 5.25
N LEU A 49 16.65 11.91 4.63
CA LEU A 49 16.15 10.54 4.85
C LEU A 49 17.18 9.50 4.38
N ASP A 50 17.34 8.44 5.16
CA ASP A 50 18.24 7.33 4.84
C ASP A 50 17.55 6.19 4.07
N LEU A 51 16.23 6.06 4.24
CA LEU A 51 15.37 5.19 3.44
C LEU A 51 14.26 6.01 2.77
N VAL A 52 13.95 5.65 1.53
CA VAL A 52 12.83 6.21 0.76
C VAL A 52 11.83 5.12 0.44
N LEU A 53 10.54 5.45 0.51
CA LEU A 53 9.47 4.49 0.30
C LEU A 53 8.58 4.92 -0.85
N THR A 54 8.02 3.94 -1.58
CA THR A 54 6.96 4.21 -2.55
C THR A 54 5.78 4.93 -1.90
N HIS A 55 4.96 5.61 -2.70
CA HIS A 55 3.70 6.19 -2.23
C HIS A 55 2.80 5.14 -1.57
N THR A 56 1.77 5.63 -0.86
CA THR A 56 0.78 4.76 -0.20
C THR A 56 0.21 3.74 -1.19
N PRO A 57 -0.07 2.49 -0.75
CA PRO A 57 -0.56 1.47 -1.66
C PRO A 57 -1.85 1.86 -2.40
N SER A 58 -2.69 2.71 -1.80
CA SER A 58 -3.90 3.26 -2.42
C SER A 58 -3.65 4.09 -3.68
N ARG A 59 -2.45 4.66 -3.86
CA ARG A 59 -2.05 5.40 -5.07
C ARG A 59 -1.53 4.48 -6.19
N MET A 60 -1.29 3.20 -5.90
CA MET A 60 -0.91 2.21 -6.91
C MET A 60 -2.09 1.78 -7.78
N TYR A 61 -3.32 2.15 -7.40
CA TYR A 61 -4.54 1.77 -8.09
C TYR A 61 -5.20 2.99 -8.74
N GLU A 62 -5.75 2.79 -9.93
CA GLU A 62 -6.54 3.80 -10.60
C GLU A 62 -7.82 4.10 -9.84
N GLN A 63 -8.30 5.34 -9.99
CA GLN A 63 -9.48 5.83 -9.29
C GLN A 63 -10.41 6.51 -10.28
N LYS A 64 -11.69 6.18 -10.20
CA LYS A 64 -12.76 6.83 -10.94
C LYS A 64 -13.56 7.73 -10.00
N VAL A 65 -13.72 9.00 -10.36
CA VAL A 65 -14.58 9.93 -9.60
C VAL A 65 -16.03 9.47 -9.70
N ILE A 66 -16.69 9.37 -8.54
CA ILE A 66 -18.10 8.97 -8.43
C ILE A 66 -18.96 10.18 -8.04
N ASP A 67 -18.47 11.01 -7.13
CA ASP A 67 -19.12 12.26 -6.71
C ASP A 67 -18.03 13.31 -6.44
N GLU A 68 -17.90 14.29 -7.33
CA GLU A 68 -16.88 15.33 -7.23
C GLU A 68 -17.12 16.26 -6.04
N ASN A 69 -18.38 16.62 -5.77
CA ASN A 69 -18.76 17.52 -4.67
C ASN A 69 -18.41 16.92 -3.31
N LYS A 70 -18.62 15.61 -3.16
CA LYS A 70 -18.27 14.87 -1.93
C LYS A 70 -16.84 14.33 -1.94
N ARG A 71 -16.11 14.51 -3.04
CA ARG A 71 -14.75 13.99 -3.27
C ARG A 71 -14.69 12.47 -3.09
N ILE A 72 -15.71 11.77 -3.60
CA ILE A 72 -15.83 10.31 -3.55
C ILE A 72 -15.29 9.72 -4.85
N VAL A 73 -14.43 8.72 -4.70
CA VAL A 73 -13.83 7.94 -5.79
C VAL A 73 -14.10 6.46 -5.59
N ARG A 74 -13.99 5.69 -6.66
CA ARG A 74 -13.93 4.22 -6.64
C ARG A 74 -12.58 3.77 -7.19
N ASP A 75 -11.83 2.98 -6.42
CA ASP A 75 -10.57 2.41 -6.88
C ASP A 75 -10.77 1.13 -7.72
N GLU A 76 -9.69 0.60 -8.32
CA GLU A 76 -9.72 -0.66 -9.09
C GLU A 76 -10.12 -1.89 -8.27
N TRP A 77 -10.01 -1.85 -6.94
CA TRP A 77 -10.55 -2.89 -6.06
C TRP A 77 -12.08 -2.79 -5.91
N GLY A 78 -12.70 -1.77 -6.50
CA GLY A 78 -14.13 -1.50 -6.37
C GLY A 78 -14.53 -0.83 -5.06
N ILE A 79 -13.56 -0.38 -4.25
CA ILE A 79 -13.80 0.25 -2.95
C ILE A 79 -14.16 1.71 -3.18
N LEU A 80 -15.29 2.15 -2.61
CA LEU A 80 -15.62 3.57 -2.50
C LEU A 80 -14.78 4.20 -1.40
N ARG A 81 -14.10 5.29 -1.73
CA ARG A 81 -13.27 6.06 -0.81
C ARG A 81 -13.63 7.54 -0.88
N GLN A 82 -13.52 8.23 0.25
CA GLN A 82 -13.75 9.67 0.33
C GLN A 82 -12.48 10.40 0.72
N TYR A 83 -12.08 11.35 -0.12
CA TYR A 83 -11.05 12.30 0.24
C TYR A 83 -11.60 13.34 1.22
N THR A 84 -10.83 13.58 2.28
CA THR A 84 -11.10 14.63 3.26
C THR A 84 -9.96 15.66 3.17
N GLU A 85 -9.67 16.33 4.28
CA GLU A 85 -8.52 17.23 4.40
C GLU A 85 -7.20 16.48 4.59
N GLN A 86 -7.20 15.16 4.69
CA GLN A 86 -5.99 14.35 4.86
C GLN A 86 -5.57 13.65 3.56
N GLU A 87 -4.28 13.33 3.45
CA GLU A 87 -3.68 12.69 2.28
C GLU A 87 -4.27 11.29 1.97
N ILE A 88 -4.66 10.56 3.02
CA ILE A 88 -5.21 9.20 2.90
C ILE A 88 -6.74 9.27 2.86
N PRO A 89 -7.39 8.81 1.78
CA PRO A 89 -8.85 8.79 1.71
C PRO A 89 -9.44 7.66 2.57
N ILE A 90 -10.58 7.94 3.18
CA ILE A 90 -11.28 7.02 4.09
C ILE A 90 -12.08 6.01 3.25
N PRO A 91 -11.98 4.69 3.51
CA PRO A 91 -12.87 3.72 2.89
C PRO A 91 -14.30 3.92 3.38
N LEU A 92 -15.23 4.14 2.46
CA LEU A 92 -16.66 4.23 2.76
C LEU A 92 -17.33 2.87 2.65
N GLU A 93 -17.07 2.17 1.55
CA GLU A 93 -17.85 1.00 1.20
C GLU A 93 -17.11 0.08 0.22
N GLY A 94 -17.01 -1.20 0.55
CA GLY A 94 -16.47 -2.24 -0.34
C GLY A 94 -17.55 -2.93 -1.20
N PRO A 95 -17.15 -3.59 -2.31
CA PRO A 95 -18.07 -4.19 -3.28
C PRO A 95 -18.66 -5.55 -2.83
N ILE A 96 -18.16 -6.17 -1.75
CA ILE A 96 -18.56 -7.52 -1.35
C ILE A 96 -19.66 -7.45 -0.28
N LYS A 97 -20.91 -7.66 -0.67
CA LYS A 97 -22.07 -7.63 0.25
C LYS A 97 -22.56 -9.02 0.63
N SER A 98 -22.45 -9.97 -0.28
CA SER A 98 -22.81 -11.38 -0.06
C SER A 98 -21.72 -12.36 -0.49
N GLU A 99 -21.96 -13.64 -0.22
CA GLU A 99 -21.08 -14.73 -0.68
C GLU A 99 -21.03 -14.83 -2.21
N GLU A 100 -22.14 -14.55 -2.89
CA GLU A 100 -22.23 -14.52 -4.35
C GLU A 100 -21.37 -13.40 -4.95
N ASP A 101 -21.29 -12.25 -4.29
CA ASP A 101 -20.39 -11.17 -4.72
C ASP A 101 -18.93 -11.61 -4.60
N LEU A 102 -18.56 -12.25 -3.49
CA LEU A 102 -17.22 -12.81 -3.30
C LEU A 102 -16.88 -13.84 -4.38
N LYS A 103 -17.82 -14.72 -4.75
CA LYS A 103 -17.62 -15.74 -5.80
C LYS A 103 -17.40 -15.14 -7.19
N ARG A 104 -17.99 -13.97 -7.47
CA ARG A 104 -17.87 -13.25 -8.76
C ARG A 104 -16.78 -12.19 -8.75
N TYR A 105 -16.20 -11.89 -7.58
CA TYR A 105 -15.23 -10.83 -7.43
C TYR A 105 -13.92 -11.18 -8.13
N VAL A 106 -13.40 -10.23 -8.90
CA VAL A 106 -12.11 -10.34 -9.58
C VAL A 106 -11.22 -9.22 -9.04
N PRO A 107 -10.10 -9.53 -8.36
CA PRO A 107 -9.17 -8.51 -7.90
C PRO A 107 -8.45 -7.85 -9.10
N PRO A 108 -7.95 -6.62 -8.91
CA PRO A 108 -7.20 -5.94 -9.96
C PRO A 108 -5.90 -6.67 -10.31
N ASP A 109 -5.44 -6.52 -11.57
CA ASP A 109 -4.23 -7.19 -12.05
C ASP A 109 -2.99 -6.73 -11.25
N PRO A 110 -2.28 -7.65 -10.56
CA PRO A 110 -1.08 -7.30 -9.80
C PRO A 110 0.12 -6.94 -10.68
N GLN A 111 0.10 -7.26 -11.98
CA GLN A 111 1.19 -7.03 -12.93
C GLN A 111 0.98 -5.81 -13.83
N ALA A 112 -0.08 -5.03 -13.63
CA ALA A 112 -0.32 -3.82 -14.41
C ALA A 112 0.89 -2.88 -14.35
N GLU A 113 1.29 -2.31 -15.49
CA GLU A 113 2.56 -1.56 -15.66
C GLU A 113 2.72 -0.43 -14.62
N ARG A 114 1.62 0.25 -14.27
CA ARG A 114 1.60 1.35 -13.31
C ARG A 114 1.94 0.94 -11.87
N ARG A 115 1.76 -0.33 -11.48
CA ARG A 115 1.89 -0.83 -10.09
C ARG A 115 3.24 -0.48 -9.46
N PHE A 116 4.30 -0.47 -10.27
CA PHE A 116 5.68 -0.25 -9.82
C PHE A 116 6.27 1.09 -10.29
N SER A 117 5.47 1.98 -10.89
CA SER A 117 5.95 3.27 -11.42
C SER A 117 6.71 4.10 -10.38
N SER A 118 6.17 4.25 -9.17
CA SER A 118 6.85 4.97 -8.08
C SER A 118 8.12 4.27 -7.61
N LEU A 119 8.17 2.94 -7.67
CA LEU A 119 9.38 2.19 -7.32
C LEU A 119 10.48 2.48 -8.33
N TYR A 120 10.17 2.46 -9.62
CA TYR A 120 11.14 2.78 -10.67
C TYR A 120 11.68 4.20 -10.53
N GLN A 121 10.82 5.19 -10.27
CA GLN A 121 11.23 6.57 -10.00
C GLN A 121 12.23 6.67 -8.83
N LEU A 122 11.96 5.98 -7.71
CA LEU A 122 12.87 5.98 -6.57
C LEU A 122 14.18 5.25 -6.87
N LEU A 123 14.14 4.14 -7.61
CA LEU A 123 15.34 3.40 -7.99
C LEU A 123 16.22 4.23 -8.94
N ASP A 124 15.64 4.90 -9.92
CA ASP A 124 16.38 5.73 -10.87
C ASP A 124 17.19 6.82 -10.15
N ARG A 125 16.64 7.39 -9.08
CA ARG A 125 17.29 8.46 -8.31
C ARG A 125 18.23 7.96 -7.22
N PHE A 126 17.83 6.93 -6.48
CA PHE A 126 18.43 6.58 -5.19
C PHE A 126 19.11 5.20 -5.13
N LYS A 127 19.02 4.37 -6.16
CA LYS A 127 19.67 3.05 -6.17
C LYS A 127 21.17 3.19 -5.85
N GLY A 128 21.61 2.46 -4.83
CA GLY A 128 22.99 2.50 -4.34
C GLY A 128 23.34 3.67 -3.40
N LYS A 129 22.44 4.64 -3.21
CA LYS A 129 22.66 5.82 -2.35
C LYS A 129 21.86 5.75 -1.04
N LYS A 130 20.60 5.34 -1.14
CA LYS A 130 19.65 5.16 -0.02
C LYS A 130 19.04 3.77 -0.10
N ALA A 131 18.52 3.26 1.01
CA ALA A 131 17.69 2.06 0.96
C ALA A 131 16.31 2.43 0.39
N VAL A 132 15.84 1.64 -0.58
CA VAL A 132 14.55 1.85 -1.25
C VAL A 132 13.60 0.75 -0.80
N GLY A 133 12.45 1.14 -0.26
CA GLY A 133 11.41 0.21 0.20
C GLY A 133 10.09 0.38 -0.55
N ILE A 134 9.28 -0.67 -0.51
CA ILE A 134 7.92 -0.67 -1.06
C ILE A 134 6.94 -0.68 0.10
N HIS A 135 6.03 0.27 0.12
CA HIS A 135 4.90 0.30 1.04
C HIS A 135 3.76 -0.53 0.46
N LEU A 136 3.34 -1.58 1.16
CA LEU A 136 2.24 -2.48 0.78
C LEU A 136 1.19 -2.57 1.89
N HIS A 137 -0.03 -2.98 1.52
CA HIS A 137 -1.05 -3.38 2.49
C HIS A 137 -0.85 -4.85 2.88
N ASP A 138 -1.13 -5.17 4.14
CA ASP A 138 -1.18 -6.55 4.62
C ASP A 138 -2.41 -7.32 4.11
N SER A 139 -2.48 -8.60 4.46
CA SER A 139 -3.57 -9.51 4.11
C SER A 139 -4.89 -9.25 4.82
N PHE A 140 -4.95 -8.30 5.76
CA PHE A 140 -6.17 -7.93 6.49
C PHE A 140 -6.81 -6.64 5.93
N ASN A 141 -5.98 -5.72 5.47
CA ASN A 141 -6.37 -4.43 4.91
C ASN A 141 -7.31 -4.58 3.69
N TYR A 142 -6.99 -5.42 2.71
CA TYR A 142 -7.91 -5.56 1.57
C TYR A 142 -9.23 -6.25 1.94
N PRO A 143 -9.25 -7.36 2.68
CA PRO A 143 -10.50 -7.96 3.12
C PRO A 143 -11.43 -6.99 3.85
N TRP A 144 -10.92 -6.18 4.78
CA TRP A 144 -11.80 -5.27 5.53
C TRP A 144 -12.28 -4.10 4.67
N TYR A 145 -11.47 -3.61 3.72
CA TYR A 145 -11.94 -2.60 2.77
C TYR A 145 -13.01 -3.16 1.82
N LEU A 146 -12.86 -4.42 1.38
CA LEU A 146 -13.78 -5.05 0.43
C LEU A 146 -15.11 -5.45 1.05
N ARG A 147 -15.07 -5.90 2.31
CA ARG A 147 -16.23 -6.46 3.03
C ARG A 147 -16.87 -5.48 4.03
N GLY A 148 -16.10 -4.53 4.51
CA GLY A 148 -16.40 -3.70 5.69
C GLY A 148 -15.96 -4.39 6.98
N MET A 149 -15.47 -3.61 7.97
CA MET A 149 -14.92 -4.12 9.23
C MET A 149 -15.87 -5.08 9.95
N GLU A 150 -17.07 -4.59 10.23
CA GLU A 150 -18.05 -5.29 11.03
C GLU A 150 -18.40 -6.62 10.39
N ASN A 151 -18.73 -6.60 9.10
CA ASN A 151 -19.05 -7.79 8.33
C ASN A 151 -17.88 -8.78 8.29
N LEU A 152 -16.65 -8.32 8.05
CA LEU A 152 -15.47 -9.18 8.03
C LEU A 152 -15.28 -9.88 9.38
N LEU A 153 -15.35 -9.12 10.48
CA LEU A 153 -15.19 -9.66 11.83
C LEU A 153 -16.31 -10.66 12.16
N MET A 154 -17.56 -10.36 11.78
CA MET A 154 -18.69 -11.27 11.93
C MET A 154 -18.51 -12.55 11.10
N ASP A 155 -17.98 -12.45 9.88
CA ASP A 155 -17.70 -13.61 9.02
C ASP A 155 -16.61 -14.51 9.62
N LEU A 156 -15.57 -13.92 10.23
CA LEU A 156 -14.51 -14.63 10.94
C LEU A 156 -15.03 -15.33 12.20
N MET A 157 -15.89 -14.66 12.99
CA MET A 157 -16.46 -15.23 14.22
C MET A 157 -17.44 -16.37 13.93
N LEU A 158 -18.34 -16.17 12.97
CA LEU A 158 -19.40 -17.13 12.67
C LEU A 158 -18.93 -18.31 11.81
N LYS A 159 -17.65 -18.33 11.40
CA LYS A 159 -17.06 -19.29 10.44
C LYS A 159 -17.92 -19.47 9.18
N ARG A 160 -18.67 -18.44 8.78
CA ARG A 160 -19.64 -18.54 7.67
C ARG A 160 -18.96 -18.85 6.34
N LEU A 161 -17.68 -18.49 6.20
CA LEU A 161 -16.91 -18.68 4.96
C LEU A 161 -16.10 -19.99 4.91
N SER A 162 -15.99 -20.76 6.02
CA SER A 162 -15.13 -21.96 6.07
C SER A 162 -15.86 -23.29 5.95
N LYS A 163 -17.20 -23.32 5.86
CA LYS A 163 -17.94 -24.60 5.84
C LYS A 163 -17.91 -25.32 4.49
N ASN A 164 -17.46 -24.68 3.40
CA ASN A 164 -17.49 -25.26 2.05
C ASN A 164 -16.13 -25.41 1.36
N SER A 165 -15.00 -25.11 2.02
CA SER A 165 -13.69 -25.28 1.40
C SER A 165 -13.21 -26.73 1.55
N ASN A 166 -13.66 -27.61 0.65
CA ASN A 166 -12.94 -28.83 0.29
C ASN A 166 -11.63 -28.42 -0.42
N PHE A 167 -10.64 -27.96 0.35
CA PHE A 167 -9.25 -27.96 -0.13
C PHE A 167 -8.81 -29.42 -0.21
N LYS A 168 -9.03 -30.05 -1.36
CA LYS A 168 -8.34 -31.28 -1.70
C LYS A 168 -6.85 -30.93 -1.81
N ASN A 169 -6.06 -31.40 -0.86
CA ASN A 169 -4.61 -31.45 -0.96
C ASN A 169 -4.25 -32.21 -2.24
N SER A 170 -3.89 -31.51 -3.31
CA SER A 170 -3.12 -32.10 -4.40
C SER A 170 -1.69 -32.25 -3.91
N SER A 171 -1.32 -33.48 -3.55
CA SER A 171 0.07 -33.87 -3.33
C SER A 171 0.90 -33.55 -4.58
N PRO A 172 2.10 -32.96 -4.43
CA PRO A 172 3.00 -32.76 -5.56
C PRO A 172 3.50 -34.12 -6.03
N THR A 173 3.23 -34.44 -7.29
CA THR A 173 3.88 -35.55 -8.00
C THR A 173 5.36 -35.20 -8.18
N SER A 174 6.24 -36.04 -7.66
CA SER A 174 7.69 -35.96 -7.88
C SER A 174 8.02 -36.09 -9.37
N PRO A 175 8.99 -35.33 -9.92
CA PRO A 175 9.46 -35.53 -11.28
C PRO A 175 10.40 -36.74 -11.40
N PRO A 176 10.63 -37.24 -12.63
CA PRO A 176 11.41 -38.46 -12.91
C PRO A 176 12.90 -38.36 -12.60
#